data_AF-A0AAV6ZGH8-F1
#
_entry.id   AF-A0AAV6ZGH8-F1
#
_cell.length_a   1.000
_cell.length_b   1.000
_cell.length_c   1.000
_cell.angle_alpha   90.00
_cell.angle_beta   90.00
_cell.angle_gamma   90.00
#
_symmetry.space_group_name_H-M   'P 1'
#
loop_
_entity.id
_entity.type
_entity.pdbx_description
1 polymer ?
#
loop_
_entity_poly.entity_id
_entity_poly.type
_entity_poly.pdbx_seq_one_letter_code
_entity_poly.pdbx_strand_id
1 'polypeptide(L)'
;MCDSSELGSMTEDEDRMAVEAHIRTLYILQDALKKKELLLAEPGRDYGPEASNVPFISPRLVEDLLEVLQQVVLLKQNQAEIGANYPTPSASVIGLPPDFWKRHENLRVFSRPGALIMAAACILENRYHGDKRLMEENGSSDANTGRVCEAFEAWMRHKGEYVDGSYICCGETSVHSVCEDSDLRLLLHCKMNEEQEDIAEASRWAALDVLCDARKKNLLVDTTHLMYLQQTHMGSVPLITRTLLENLILKLQVVTFKCDNKPRNETLSAYPDRRGQDVIYLCPFFWNQKNRLSLGSRLGTLILCASRMLGYRSLLDGSSPPEDPKELSADDICSAFESWMMHKQPYTEGSYPCCGETKGDSVCSYPCCGETKGDSVCSKSVMGEALRQDLPLVVKMMDGDDPRSCSRTVNWGTKLDADDGADHKQPLL
;
A
#
# COMPACT_ATOMS: atom_id res chain seq x y z
N MET A 1 -8.40 15.91 46.41
CA MET A 1 -9.23 17.09 46.71
C MET A 1 -8.35 18.30 46.45
N CYS A 2 -8.57 19.00 45.33
CA CYS A 2 -7.86 20.26 45.07
C CYS A 2 -8.42 21.32 46.01
N ASP A 3 -7.52 22.13 46.57
CA ASP A 3 -7.85 23.18 47.51
C ASP A 3 -8.68 24.26 46.77
N SER A 4 -9.81 24.66 47.34
CA SER A 4 -10.76 25.59 46.67
C SER A 4 -10.18 27.00 46.47
N SER A 5 -8.96 27.23 46.95
CA SER A 5 -8.19 28.47 46.92
C SER A 5 -7.50 28.74 45.57
N GLU A 6 -7.45 27.77 44.65
CA GLU A 6 -6.69 27.91 43.38
C GLU A 6 -7.52 28.28 42.14
N LEU A 7 -8.85 28.33 42.29
CA LEU A 7 -9.79 28.65 41.20
C LEU A 7 -10.01 30.16 41.07
N GLY A 8 -9.67 30.71 39.91
CA GLY A 8 -9.85 32.13 39.59
C GLY A 8 -11.22 32.41 38.98
N SER A 9 -11.80 33.57 39.27
CA SER A 9 -12.92 34.10 38.49
C SER A 9 -12.41 34.50 37.09
N MET A 10 -13.09 34.02 36.03
CA MET A 10 -12.84 34.47 34.67
C MET A 10 -13.32 35.92 34.50
N THR A 11 -12.57 36.72 33.74
CA THR A 11 -13.11 38.00 33.22
C THR A 11 -14.17 37.72 32.15
N GLU A 12 -14.99 38.72 31.80
CA GLU A 12 -15.99 38.57 30.72
C GLU A 12 -15.36 38.19 29.38
N ASP A 13 -14.19 38.74 29.06
CA ASP A 13 -13.45 38.39 27.84
C ASP A 13 -12.90 36.96 27.87
N GLU A 14 -12.40 36.51 29.01
CA GLU A 14 -11.93 35.13 29.21
C GLU A 14 -13.08 34.14 29.09
N ASP A 15 -14.21 34.43 29.73
CA ASP A 15 -15.42 33.60 29.65
C ASP A 15 -15.90 33.48 28.19
N ARG A 16 -15.99 34.61 27.47
CA ARG A 16 -16.33 34.62 26.05
C ARG A 16 -15.38 33.76 25.21
N MET A 17 -14.07 33.88 25.42
CA MET A 17 -13.07 33.09 24.70
C MET A 17 -13.16 31.59 25.02
N ALA A 18 -13.43 31.24 26.27
CA ALA A 18 -13.59 29.84 26.70
C ALA A 18 -14.84 29.22 26.07
N VAL A 19 -15.98 29.92 26.12
CA VAL A 19 -17.26 29.48 25.53
C VAL A 19 -17.13 29.33 24.02
N GLU A 20 -16.50 30.29 23.33
CA GLU A 20 -16.30 30.21 21.89
C GLU A 20 -15.42 29.01 21.50
N ALA A 21 -14.29 28.82 22.20
CA ALA A 21 -13.42 27.67 21.98
C ALA A 21 -14.16 26.35 22.21
N HIS A 22 -15.00 26.29 23.24
CA HIS A 22 -15.81 25.12 23.57
C HIS A 22 -16.80 24.78 22.45
N ILE A 23 -17.63 25.74 22.04
CA ILE A 23 -18.60 25.58 20.95
C ILE A 23 -17.90 25.14 19.67
N ARG A 24 -16.77 25.77 19.35
CA ARG A 24 -15.98 25.44 18.16
C ARG A 24 -15.42 24.02 18.21
N THR A 25 -14.96 23.58 19.38
CA THR A 25 -14.46 22.20 19.56
C THR A 25 -15.58 21.17 19.35
N LEU A 26 -16.77 21.42 19.92
CA LEU A 26 -17.93 20.56 19.69
C LEU A 26 -18.30 20.49 18.21
N TYR A 27 -18.28 21.63 17.51
CA TYR A 27 -18.55 21.68 16.07
C TYR A 27 -17.55 20.84 15.26
N ILE A 28 -16.25 20.97 15.55
CA ILE A 28 -15.18 20.19 14.90
C ILE A 28 -15.43 18.69 15.05
N LEU A 29 -15.72 18.23 16.27
CA LEU A 29 -15.95 16.80 16.54
C LEU A 29 -17.24 16.30 15.87
N GLN A 30 -18.30 17.11 15.83
CA GLN A 30 -19.53 16.77 15.11
C GLN A 30 -19.30 16.70 13.60
N ASP A 31 -18.52 17.62 13.03
CA ASP A 31 -18.18 17.60 11.61
C ASP A 31 -17.34 16.37 11.25
N ALA A 32 -16.39 15.99 12.12
CA ALA A 32 -15.64 14.74 12.00
C ALA A 32 -16.55 13.51 11.97
N LEU A 33 -17.57 13.44 12.82
CA LEU A 33 -18.56 12.35 12.80
C LEU A 33 -19.43 12.35 11.55
N LYS A 34 -19.80 13.52 11.01
CA LYS A 34 -20.52 13.61 9.74
C LYS A 34 -19.67 13.07 8.58
N LYS A 35 -18.36 13.30 8.65
CA LYS A 35 -17.35 12.86 7.67
C LYS A 35 -16.66 11.55 8.09
N LYS A 36 -17.29 10.75 8.96
CA LYS A 36 -16.67 9.55 9.55
C LYS A 36 -16.18 8.53 8.53
N GLU A 37 -16.90 8.38 7.42
CA GLU A 37 -16.55 7.46 6.34
C GLU A 37 -15.34 7.93 5.51
N LEU A 38 -14.80 9.12 5.78
CA LEU A 38 -13.63 9.67 5.09
C LEU A 38 -12.45 9.92 6.03
N LEU A 39 -12.74 10.22 7.30
CA LEU A 39 -11.77 10.76 8.26
C LEU A 39 -11.52 9.88 9.47
N LEU A 40 -12.44 8.96 9.79
CA LEU A 40 -12.38 8.15 11.00
C LEU A 40 -12.15 6.69 10.63
N ALA A 41 -11.44 5.99 11.50
CA ALA A 41 -10.89 4.68 11.22
C ALA A 41 -11.14 3.73 12.38
N GLU A 42 -11.70 2.55 12.08
CA GLU A 42 -11.93 1.53 13.10
C GLU A 42 -10.64 0.72 13.33
N PRO A 43 -10.25 0.48 14.59
CA PRO A 43 -9.14 -0.39 14.92
C PRO A 43 -9.28 -1.77 14.28
N GLY A 44 -8.18 -2.35 13.82
CA GLY A 44 -8.17 -3.69 13.23
C GLY A 44 -8.65 -3.76 11.78
N ARG A 45 -9.05 -2.64 11.16
CA ARG A 45 -9.11 -2.55 9.70
C ARG A 45 -7.71 -2.45 9.11
N ASP A 46 -7.57 -3.02 7.93
CA ASP A 46 -6.29 -3.34 7.33
C ASP A 46 -5.76 -2.16 6.49
N TYR A 47 -5.48 -1.04 7.19
CA TYR A 47 -4.94 0.20 6.61
C TYR A 47 -3.50 0.00 6.13
N GLY A 48 -3.07 0.74 5.11
CA GLY A 48 -1.73 0.61 4.52
C GLY A 48 -0.59 0.71 5.56
N PRO A 49 0.63 0.26 5.22
CA PRO A 49 1.76 0.18 6.16
C PRO A 49 2.14 1.55 6.76
N GLU A 50 1.90 2.62 6.00
CA GLU A 50 1.99 4.01 6.41
C GLU A 50 1.11 4.34 7.62
N ALA A 51 -0.08 3.75 7.71
CA ALA A 51 -1.08 4.05 8.74
C ALA A 51 -0.70 3.46 10.11
N SER A 52 0.26 2.53 10.17
CA SER A 52 0.67 1.89 11.42
C SER A 52 1.36 2.81 12.44
N ASN A 53 1.93 3.93 11.98
CA ASN A 53 2.53 4.92 12.87
C ASN A 53 1.55 6.05 13.24
N VAL A 54 0.38 6.10 12.60
CA VAL A 54 -0.53 7.23 12.71
C VAL A 54 -1.70 6.85 13.63
N PRO A 55 -1.88 7.54 14.77
CA PRO A 55 -2.87 7.18 15.78
C PRO A 55 -4.31 7.26 15.24
N PHE A 56 -4.99 6.12 15.13
CA PHE A 56 -6.38 6.03 14.64
C PHE A 56 -7.39 6.70 15.57
N ILE A 57 -8.13 7.67 15.03
CA ILE A 57 -9.33 8.23 15.63
C ILE A 57 -10.53 7.42 15.15
N SER A 58 -11.06 6.58 16.03
CA SER A 58 -12.30 5.84 15.76
C SER A 58 -13.52 6.74 15.92
N PRO A 59 -14.64 6.46 15.23
CA PRO A 59 -15.93 7.09 15.49
C PRO A 59 -16.29 7.06 16.97
N ARG A 60 -16.02 5.92 17.63
CA ARG A 60 -16.28 5.75 19.06
C ARG A 60 -15.49 6.73 19.93
N LEU A 61 -14.20 6.93 19.64
CA LEU A 61 -13.39 7.91 20.38
C LEU A 61 -13.94 9.33 20.21
N VAL A 62 -14.40 9.71 19.02
CA VAL A 62 -14.98 11.05 18.79
C VAL A 62 -16.30 11.22 19.54
N GLU A 63 -17.15 10.19 19.58
CA GLU A 63 -18.39 10.18 20.38
C GLU A 63 -18.10 10.35 21.88
N ASP A 64 -17.13 9.61 22.41
CA ASP A 64 -16.76 9.69 23.82
C ASP A 64 -16.16 11.08 24.17
N LEU A 65 -15.35 11.66 23.27
CA LEU A 65 -14.81 13.02 23.43
C LEU A 65 -15.92 14.08 23.44
N LEU A 66 -16.91 13.93 22.55
CA LEU A 66 -18.10 14.79 22.53
C LEU A 66 -18.89 14.69 23.82
N GLU A 67 -19.13 13.48 24.32
CA GLU A 67 -19.85 13.26 25.56
C GLU A 67 -19.14 13.94 26.74
N VAL A 68 -17.81 13.79 26.84
CA VAL A 68 -17.02 14.46 27.88
C VAL A 68 -17.14 15.97 27.75
N LEU A 69 -16.91 16.52 26.57
CA LEU A 69 -16.93 17.97 26.37
C LEU A 69 -18.32 18.56 26.63
N GLN A 70 -19.42 17.85 26.35
CA GLN A 70 -20.76 18.33 26.67
C GLN A 70 -21.06 18.40 28.18
N GLN A 71 -20.31 17.67 29.01
CA GLN A 71 -20.57 17.54 30.45
C GLN A 71 -19.59 18.33 31.33
N VAL A 72 -18.52 18.89 30.76
CA VAL A 72 -17.47 19.58 31.53
C VAL A 72 -17.80 21.05 31.78
N VAL A 73 -17.42 21.52 32.95
CA VAL A 73 -17.36 22.93 33.33
C VAL A 73 -15.94 23.44 33.08
N LEU A 74 -15.81 24.56 32.38
CA LEU A 74 -14.52 25.22 32.16
C LEU A 74 -14.24 26.21 33.29
N LEU A 75 -13.06 26.13 33.90
CA LEU A 75 -12.67 27.02 34.99
C LEU A 75 -11.26 27.56 34.78
N LYS A 76 -11.00 28.80 35.20
CA LYS A 76 -9.67 29.41 35.12
C LYS A 76 -8.75 28.88 36.22
N GLN A 77 -7.54 28.49 35.83
CA GLN A 77 -6.49 28.07 36.76
C GLN A 77 -5.52 29.23 37.02
N ASN A 78 -5.28 29.54 38.31
CA ASN A 78 -4.47 30.71 38.69
C ASN A 78 -2.95 30.46 38.67
N GLN A 79 -2.50 29.21 38.71
CA GLN A 79 -1.07 28.86 38.66
C GLN A 79 -0.74 27.98 37.46
N ALA A 80 0.41 28.26 36.86
CA ALA A 80 1.07 27.35 35.93
C ALA A 80 1.85 26.34 36.77
N GLU A 81 1.20 25.28 37.26
CA GLU A 81 1.99 24.17 37.79
C GLU A 81 2.84 23.59 36.66
N ILE A 82 4.14 23.52 36.92
CA ILE A 82 5.18 23.09 36.00
C ILE A 82 5.02 21.58 35.83
N GLY A 83 4.26 21.18 34.82
CA GLY A 83 4.05 19.79 34.46
C GLY A 83 2.72 19.66 33.74
N ALA A 84 2.69 18.98 32.60
CA ALA A 84 1.53 18.74 31.75
C ALA A 84 0.46 17.85 32.40
N ASN A 85 0.16 18.03 33.69
CA ASN A 85 -0.94 17.36 34.37
C ASN A 85 -2.18 18.24 34.24
N TYR A 86 -2.89 18.05 33.13
CA TYR A 86 -4.31 18.41 33.03
C TYR A 86 -5.09 17.76 34.21
N PRO A 87 -6.21 18.36 34.66
CA PRO A 87 -6.65 18.36 36.06
C PRO A 87 -6.98 17.00 36.68
N THR A 88 -7.08 17.03 38.02
CA THR A 88 -7.53 15.92 38.88
C THR A 88 -8.90 15.34 38.49
N PRO A 89 -9.15 14.05 38.81
CA PRO A 89 -10.13 13.18 38.17
C PRO A 89 -11.59 13.38 38.61
N SER A 90 -11.99 14.61 38.95
CA SER A 90 -13.41 14.94 39.00
C SER A 90 -13.90 15.10 37.56
N ALA A 91 -14.62 14.10 37.06
CA ALA A 91 -15.00 13.83 35.66
C ALA A 91 -15.79 14.93 34.91
N SER A 92 -15.85 16.15 35.45
CA SER A 92 -16.75 17.23 35.03
C SER A 92 -16.09 18.62 35.01
N VAL A 93 -14.77 18.74 35.19
CA VAL A 93 -14.09 20.06 35.22
C VAL A 93 -12.82 20.05 34.37
N ILE A 94 -12.69 21.05 33.49
CA ILE A 94 -11.45 21.35 32.77
C ILE A 94 -10.91 22.69 33.26
N GLY A 95 -9.72 22.65 33.87
CA GLY A 95 -8.93 23.83 34.22
C GLY A 95 -8.25 24.41 32.97
N LEU A 96 -8.47 25.69 32.72
CA LEU A 96 -7.87 26.45 31.63
C LEU A 96 -6.60 27.15 32.15
N PRO A 97 -5.41 26.70 31.73
CA PRO A 97 -4.15 27.26 32.20
C PRO A 97 -3.91 28.67 31.65
N PRO A 98 -3.02 29.48 32.26
CA PRO A 98 -2.79 30.87 31.86
C PRO A 98 -2.35 31.06 30.39
N ASP A 99 -1.73 30.05 29.78
CA ASP A 99 -1.30 30.08 28.39
C ASP A 99 -2.47 29.82 27.41
N PHE A 100 -3.56 29.16 27.84
CA PHE A 100 -4.75 28.90 27.02
C PHE A 100 -5.28 30.15 26.33
N TRP A 101 -5.31 31.27 27.06
CA TRP A 101 -5.83 32.55 26.59
C TRP A 101 -5.02 33.12 25.41
N LYS A 102 -3.72 32.77 25.33
CA LYS A 102 -2.79 33.20 24.29
C LYS A 102 -2.75 32.26 23.08
N ARG A 103 -3.43 31.11 23.16
CA ARG A 103 -3.44 30.09 22.09
C ARG A 103 -4.29 30.52 20.90
N HIS A 104 -3.94 30.00 19.72
CA HIS A 104 -4.68 30.24 18.47
C HIS A 104 -6.10 29.66 18.51
N GLU A 105 -6.99 30.22 17.69
CA GLU A 105 -8.41 29.86 17.67
C GLU A 105 -8.75 28.71 16.71
N ASN A 106 -7.87 28.44 15.75
CA ASN A 106 -8.04 27.38 14.76
C ASN A 106 -7.39 26.08 15.23
N LEU A 107 -7.98 24.93 14.87
CA LEU A 107 -7.54 23.61 15.30
C LEU A 107 -6.04 23.35 14.99
N ARG A 108 -5.27 23.24 16.07
CA ARG A 108 -3.85 22.80 16.17
C ARG A 108 -3.63 22.18 17.56
N VAL A 109 -2.62 21.35 17.77
CA VAL A 109 -2.30 20.68 19.06
C VAL A 109 -2.27 21.68 20.23
N PHE A 110 -1.72 22.88 19.99
CA PHE A 110 -1.62 23.94 20.99
C PHE A 110 -2.60 25.11 20.76
N SER A 111 -3.68 24.88 20.00
CA SER A 111 -4.79 25.83 19.88
C SER A 111 -5.75 25.72 21.06
N ARG A 112 -6.70 26.65 21.18
CA ARG A 112 -7.78 26.52 22.17
C ARG A 112 -8.61 25.24 21.94
N PRO A 113 -9.07 24.91 20.72
CA PRO A 113 -9.77 23.64 20.49
C PRO A 113 -8.92 22.39 20.76
N GLY A 114 -7.66 22.39 20.31
CA GLY A 114 -6.74 21.27 20.54
C GLY A 114 -6.48 21.02 22.03
N ALA A 115 -6.37 22.10 22.82
CA ALA A 115 -6.23 22.02 24.27
C ALA A 115 -7.44 21.35 24.94
N LEU A 116 -8.66 21.68 24.48
CA LEU A 116 -9.90 21.11 25.00
C LEU A 116 -10.03 19.63 24.63
N ILE A 117 -9.66 19.25 23.39
CA ILE A 117 -9.60 17.84 22.96
C ILE A 117 -8.59 17.07 23.81
N MET A 118 -7.41 17.66 24.08
CA MET A 118 -6.38 17.04 24.92
C MET A 118 -6.90 16.78 26.33
N ALA A 119 -7.50 17.80 26.96
CA ALA A 119 -8.04 17.68 28.30
C ALA A 119 -9.19 16.65 28.35
N ALA A 120 -10.06 16.60 27.35
CA ALA A 120 -11.11 15.60 27.25
C ALA A 120 -10.55 14.19 27.08
N ALA A 121 -9.52 14.02 26.25
CA ALA A 121 -8.82 12.75 26.11
C ALA A 121 -8.17 12.29 27.43
N CYS A 122 -7.57 13.22 28.21
CA CYS A 122 -7.03 12.90 29.53
C CYS A 122 -8.13 12.42 30.50
N ILE A 123 -9.32 13.02 30.44
CA ILE A 123 -10.47 12.58 31.23
C ILE A 123 -10.88 11.15 30.81
N LEU A 124 -10.92 10.86 29.51
CA LEU A 124 -11.24 9.52 28.99
C LEU A 124 -10.19 8.48 29.41
N GLU A 125 -8.89 8.79 29.27
CA GLU A 125 -7.81 7.88 29.67
C GLU A 125 -7.92 7.49 31.15
N ASN A 126 -8.24 8.45 32.02
CA ASN A 126 -8.51 8.20 33.43
C ASN A 126 -9.77 7.35 33.67
N ARG A 127 -10.84 7.51 32.87
CA ARG A 127 -12.05 6.66 32.95
C ARG A 127 -11.74 5.23 32.52
N TYR A 128 -10.91 5.05 31.50
CA TYR A 128 -10.58 3.74 30.92
C TYR A 128 -9.47 2.99 31.65
N HIS A 129 -8.61 3.65 32.43
CA HIS A 129 -7.59 2.97 33.23
C HIS A 129 -8.16 1.98 34.27
N GLY A 130 -9.44 2.09 34.63
CA GLY A 130 -10.16 1.12 35.45
C GLY A 130 -10.64 -0.14 34.71
N ASP A 131 -10.66 -0.13 33.37
CA ASP A 131 -11.22 -1.21 32.54
C ASP A 131 -10.37 -1.46 31.29
N LYS A 132 -9.29 -2.26 31.46
CA LYS A 132 -8.32 -2.59 30.41
C LYS A 132 -8.94 -3.24 29.15
N ARG A 133 -10.13 -3.85 29.23
CA ARG A 133 -10.77 -4.51 28.08
C ARG A 133 -11.29 -3.51 27.04
N LEU A 134 -11.79 -2.36 27.49
CA LEU A 134 -12.30 -1.32 26.58
C LEU A 134 -11.18 -0.62 25.80
N MET A 135 -9.97 -0.57 26.37
CA MET A 135 -8.80 0.02 25.69
C MET A 135 -8.28 -0.84 24.52
N GLU A 136 -8.37 -2.17 24.61
CA GLU A 136 -7.95 -3.07 23.53
C GLU A 136 -9.03 -3.15 22.42
N GLU A 137 -10.32 -3.20 22.79
CA GLU A 137 -11.42 -3.25 21.82
C GLU A 137 -11.63 -1.92 21.07
N ASN A 138 -11.30 -0.77 21.69
CA ASN A 138 -11.36 0.54 21.03
C ASN A 138 -10.07 0.92 20.29
N GLY A 139 -9.09 0.00 20.15
CA GLY A 139 -7.81 0.27 19.48
C GLY A 139 -6.92 1.30 20.17
N SER A 140 -7.14 1.46 21.47
CA SER A 140 -6.65 2.54 22.30
C SER A 140 -5.41 2.16 23.12
N SER A 141 -4.79 0.99 22.89
CA SER A 141 -3.55 0.60 23.61
C SER A 141 -2.39 1.59 23.39
N ASP A 142 -2.53 2.46 22.38
CA ASP A 142 -1.58 3.48 21.94
C ASP A 142 -2.13 4.92 22.09
N ALA A 143 -3.32 5.11 22.68
CA ALA A 143 -3.98 6.41 22.85
C ALA A 143 -3.38 7.23 24.00
N ASN A 144 -2.06 7.45 23.94
CA ASN A 144 -1.47 8.55 24.66
C ASN A 144 -2.22 9.83 24.24
N THR A 145 -2.71 10.59 25.20
CA THR A 145 -3.41 11.87 25.00
C THR A 145 -2.69 12.81 24.03
N GLY A 146 -1.36 12.80 24.02
CA GLY A 146 -0.56 13.52 23.01
C GLY A 146 -0.81 13.04 21.58
N ARG A 147 -0.90 11.73 21.36
CA ARG A 147 -1.14 11.11 20.05
C ARG A 147 -2.55 11.38 19.53
N VAL A 148 -3.57 11.44 20.39
CA VAL A 148 -4.93 11.82 19.98
C VAL A 148 -4.95 13.25 19.43
N CYS A 149 -4.32 14.20 20.12
CA CYS A 149 -4.26 15.58 19.63
C CYS A 149 -3.44 15.73 18.36
N GLU A 150 -2.30 15.04 18.27
CA GLU A 150 -1.50 14.99 17.05
C GLU A 150 -2.30 14.40 15.89
N ALA A 151 -3.09 13.34 16.14
CA ALA A 151 -4.02 12.80 15.16
C ALA A 151 -4.98 13.91 14.71
N PHE A 152 -5.74 14.51 15.63
CA PHE A 152 -6.73 15.54 15.29
C PHE A 152 -6.12 16.70 14.49
N GLU A 153 -4.92 17.19 14.87
CA GLU A 153 -4.24 18.23 14.09
C GLU A 153 -3.80 17.73 12.71
N ALA A 154 -3.14 16.58 12.62
CA ALA A 154 -2.65 16.07 11.35
C ALA A 154 -3.80 15.75 10.38
N TRP A 155 -4.97 15.38 10.92
CA TRP A 155 -6.02 14.68 10.21
C TRP A 155 -7.19 15.56 9.83
N MET A 156 -7.47 16.58 10.64
CA MET A 156 -8.66 17.41 10.46
C MET A 156 -8.31 18.81 9.99
N ARG A 157 -7.02 19.13 9.89
CA ARG A 157 -6.54 20.44 9.44
C ARG A 157 -6.56 20.57 7.93
N HIS A 158 -7.04 21.72 7.47
CA HIS A 158 -6.93 22.16 6.07
C HIS A 158 -5.49 22.50 5.68
N LYS A 159 -5.07 22.06 4.50
CA LYS A 159 -3.78 22.40 3.86
C LYS A 159 -3.89 23.68 3.03
N GLY A 160 -4.35 24.76 3.62
CA GLY A 160 -4.51 26.02 2.90
C GLY A 160 -5.15 27.10 3.74
N GLU A 161 -5.04 28.32 3.26
CA GLU A 161 -5.77 29.45 3.83
C GLU A 161 -7.24 29.38 3.43
N TYR A 162 -8.08 29.98 4.27
CA TYR A 162 -9.47 30.21 3.95
C TYR A 162 -9.57 31.56 3.24
N VAL A 163 -9.81 31.53 1.93
CA VAL A 163 -9.79 32.71 1.04
C VAL A 163 -11.10 32.76 0.27
N ASP A 164 -11.69 33.94 0.16
CA ASP A 164 -12.93 34.18 -0.60
C ASP A 164 -14.10 33.26 -0.24
N GLY A 165 -14.21 32.88 1.05
CA GLY A 165 -15.32 32.06 1.53
C GLY A 165 -15.12 30.54 1.38
N SER A 166 -13.90 30.07 1.10
CA SER A 166 -13.60 28.64 1.09
C SER A 166 -12.14 28.31 1.40
N TYR A 167 -11.86 27.09 1.83
CA TYR A 167 -10.51 26.57 1.95
C TYR A 167 -9.92 26.21 0.60
N ILE A 168 -8.72 26.71 0.29
CA ILE A 168 -8.03 26.43 -0.98
C ILE A 168 -7.82 24.93 -1.21
N CYS A 169 -7.61 24.13 -0.15
CA CYS A 169 -7.28 22.72 -0.30
C CYS A 169 -8.44 21.82 -0.76
N CYS A 170 -9.66 22.03 -0.23
CA CYS A 170 -10.78 21.13 -0.49
C CYS A 170 -12.08 21.85 -0.89
N GLY A 171 -12.07 23.18 -1.01
CA GLY A 171 -13.24 23.99 -1.38
C GLY A 171 -14.29 24.13 -0.27
N GLU A 172 -14.01 23.62 0.92
CA GLU A 172 -14.93 23.67 2.05
C GLU A 172 -15.19 25.11 2.51
N THR A 173 -16.47 25.42 2.74
CA THR A 173 -16.96 26.79 3.00
C THR A 173 -17.24 27.05 4.48
N SER A 174 -17.15 26.02 5.32
CA SER A 174 -17.26 26.20 6.77
C SER A 174 -15.89 26.46 7.39
N VAL A 175 -15.69 27.65 7.97
CA VAL A 175 -14.42 28.21 8.50
C VAL A 175 -13.78 27.39 9.64
N HIS A 176 -14.46 26.35 10.16
CA HIS A 176 -13.96 25.49 11.24
C HIS A 176 -14.30 24.01 11.04
N SER A 177 -14.63 23.64 9.82
CA SER A 177 -14.82 22.25 9.42
C SER A 177 -13.51 21.48 9.40
N VAL A 178 -13.64 20.16 9.36
CA VAL A 178 -12.53 19.24 9.16
C VAL A 178 -12.30 19.01 7.67
N CYS A 179 -11.03 18.94 7.26
CA CYS A 179 -10.65 18.81 5.85
C CYS A 179 -10.95 17.40 5.32
N GLU A 180 -11.82 17.28 4.31
CA GLU A 180 -12.11 15.99 3.64
C GLU A 180 -10.97 15.48 2.77
N ASP A 181 -10.07 16.38 2.35
CA ASP A 181 -8.89 16.04 1.53
C ASP A 181 -7.61 16.03 2.38
N SER A 182 -7.74 15.71 3.66
CA SER A 182 -6.58 15.53 4.53
C SER A 182 -5.74 14.33 4.07
N ASP A 183 -4.46 14.31 4.44
CA ASP A 183 -3.55 13.21 4.05
C ASP A 183 -4.08 11.83 4.47
N LEU A 184 -4.95 11.79 5.47
CA LEU A 184 -5.63 10.57 5.87
C LEU A 184 -6.52 9.99 4.81
N ARG A 185 -7.26 10.77 4.02
CA ARG A 185 -8.13 10.17 2.99
C ARG A 185 -7.29 9.30 2.04
N LEU A 186 -6.07 9.75 1.78
CA LEU A 186 -5.09 9.04 0.96
C LEU A 186 -4.46 7.85 1.70
N LEU A 187 -4.47 7.82 3.03
CA LEU A 187 -3.98 6.71 3.86
C LEU A 187 -5.06 5.67 4.23
N LEU A 188 -6.29 6.12 4.48
CA LEU A 188 -7.45 5.35 4.94
C LEU A 188 -8.29 4.80 3.78
N HIS A 189 -8.37 5.54 2.66
CA HIS A 189 -9.23 5.23 1.51
C HIS A 189 -8.45 4.98 0.22
N CYS A 190 -7.30 4.31 0.29
CA CYS A 190 -6.77 3.61 -0.89
C CYS A 190 -7.58 2.33 -1.16
N LYS A 191 -8.91 2.47 -1.29
CA LYS A 191 -9.73 1.40 -1.84
C LYS A 191 -9.50 1.38 -3.34
N MET A 192 -9.12 0.23 -3.87
CA MET A 192 -9.09 0.05 -5.32
C MET A 192 -10.51 0.24 -5.86
N ASN A 193 -10.63 0.97 -6.97
CA ASN A 193 -11.89 0.96 -7.70
C ASN A 193 -12.02 -0.36 -8.49
N GLU A 194 -13.22 -0.63 -9.03
CA GLU A 194 -13.51 -1.87 -9.76
C GLU A 194 -12.55 -2.08 -10.94
N GLU A 195 -12.22 -1.03 -11.69
CA GLU A 195 -11.27 -1.08 -12.81
C GLU A 195 -9.86 -1.47 -12.35
N GLN A 196 -9.39 -0.93 -11.22
CA GLN A 196 -8.10 -1.26 -10.64
C GLN A 196 -8.07 -2.71 -10.14
N GLU A 197 -9.16 -3.18 -9.52
CA GLU A 197 -9.32 -4.59 -9.11
C GLU A 197 -9.23 -5.52 -10.33
N ASP A 198 -9.96 -5.20 -11.39
CA ASP A 198 -9.92 -5.94 -12.66
C ASP A 198 -8.52 -5.95 -13.28
N ILE A 199 -7.84 -4.80 -13.31
CA ILE A 199 -6.47 -4.69 -13.83
C ILE A 199 -5.50 -5.54 -13.01
N ALA A 200 -5.58 -5.49 -11.68
CA ALA A 200 -4.70 -6.22 -10.79
C ALA A 200 -4.90 -7.73 -10.91
N GLU A 201 -6.16 -8.18 -10.91
CA GLU A 201 -6.54 -9.58 -11.12
C GLU A 201 -6.11 -10.09 -12.50
N ALA A 202 -6.41 -9.34 -13.57
CA ALA A 202 -5.98 -9.70 -14.92
C ALA A 202 -4.44 -9.82 -15.01
N SER A 203 -3.72 -8.92 -14.34
CA SER A 203 -2.24 -8.96 -14.29
C SER A 203 -1.72 -10.18 -13.51
N ARG A 204 -2.40 -10.58 -12.42
CA ARG A 204 -2.08 -11.80 -11.67
C ARG A 204 -2.23 -13.04 -12.55
N TRP A 205 -3.38 -13.18 -13.22
CA TRP A 205 -3.64 -14.33 -14.08
C TRP A 205 -2.67 -14.39 -15.25
N ALA A 206 -2.35 -13.25 -15.86
CA ALA A 206 -1.35 -13.19 -16.94
C ALA A 206 0.06 -13.59 -16.45
N ALA A 207 0.46 -13.15 -15.25
CA ALA A 207 1.74 -13.57 -14.64
C ALA A 207 1.75 -15.08 -14.34
N LEU A 208 0.68 -15.63 -13.76
CA LEU A 208 0.54 -17.06 -13.50
C LEU A 208 0.60 -17.89 -14.79
N ASP A 209 -0.01 -17.39 -15.86
CA ASP A 209 0.02 -18.02 -17.19
C ASP A 209 1.44 -18.11 -17.75
N VAL A 210 2.22 -17.04 -17.64
CA VAL A 210 3.64 -17.03 -18.03
C VAL A 210 4.44 -18.05 -17.20
N LEU A 211 4.28 -18.05 -15.88
CA LEU A 211 5.01 -18.97 -15.00
C LEU A 211 4.63 -20.43 -15.29
N CYS A 212 3.35 -20.71 -15.55
CA CYS A 212 2.89 -22.04 -15.94
C CYS A 212 3.40 -22.47 -17.31
N ASP A 213 3.53 -21.54 -18.26
CA ASP A 213 4.11 -21.80 -19.57
C ASP A 213 5.62 -22.12 -19.47
N ALA A 214 6.37 -21.33 -18.68
CA ALA A 214 7.77 -21.61 -18.36
C ALA A 214 7.95 -23.01 -17.74
N ARG A 215 7.02 -23.41 -16.84
CA ARG A 215 7.00 -24.74 -16.22
C ARG A 215 6.85 -25.84 -17.25
N LYS A 216 5.89 -25.70 -18.18
CA LYS A 216 5.59 -26.69 -19.23
C LYS A 216 6.76 -26.86 -20.21
N LYS A 217 7.43 -25.76 -20.55
CA LYS A 217 8.55 -25.74 -21.49
C LYS A 217 9.87 -26.23 -20.89
N ASN A 218 9.87 -26.57 -19.60
CA ASN A 218 11.02 -27.08 -18.86
C ASN A 218 12.27 -26.19 -19.06
N LEU A 219 12.07 -24.87 -19.06
CA LEU A 219 13.14 -23.86 -19.14
C LEU A 219 13.93 -23.74 -17.83
N LEU A 220 13.80 -24.74 -16.95
CA LEU A 220 14.26 -24.75 -15.59
C LEU A 220 15.48 -25.66 -15.48
N VAL A 221 16.45 -25.23 -14.69
CA VAL A 221 17.64 -26.04 -14.41
C VAL A 221 17.37 -26.86 -13.14
N ASP A 222 17.71 -28.15 -13.18
CA ASP A 222 17.75 -28.97 -11.97
C ASP A 222 18.84 -28.41 -11.03
N THR A 223 18.57 -28.32 -9.73
CA THR A 223 19.52 -27.88 -8.69
C THR A 223 20.90 -28.51 -8.83
N THR A 224 20.97 -29.75 -9.33
CA THR A 224 22.21 -30.50 -9.56
C THR A 224 23.03 -29.96 -10.74
N HIS A 225 22.37 -29.43 -11.79
CA HIS A 225 23.01 -28.86 -12.99
C HIS A 225 23.45 -27.41 -12.80
N LEU A 226 22.85 -26.69 -11.86
CA LEU A 226 23.19 -25.30 -11.51
C LEU A 226 24.65 -25.17 -11.06
N MET A 227 25.15 -26.12 -10.27
CA MET A 227 26.54 -26.11 -9.81
C MET A 227 27.56 -26.30 -10.95
N TYR A 228 27.16 -27.02 -12.01
CA TYR A 228 28.01 -27.30 -13.16
C TYR A 228 28.00 -26.14 -14.17
N LEU A 229 26.83 -25.57 -14.46
CA LEU A 229 26.68 -24.49 -15.44
C LEU A 229 27.28 -23.16 -14.98
N GLN A 230 27.24 -22.86 -13.67
CA GLN A 230 27.90 -21.67 -13.11
C GLN A 230 29.42 -21.61 -13.37
N GLN A 231 30.09 -22.75 -13.63
CA GLN A 231 31.52 -22.78 -13.96
C GLN A 231 31.83 -22.44 -15.42
N THR A 232 30.84 -22.43 -16.31
CA THR A 232 31.06 -22.40 -17.77
C THR A 232 30.90 -21.03 -18.44
N HIS A 233 30.70 -19.95 -17.68
CA HIS A 233 30.57 -18.59 -18.24
C HIS A 233 29.56 -18.48 -19.40
N MET A 234 28.47 -19.25 -19.36
CA MET A 234 27.33 -18.98 -20.23
C MET A 234 26.74 -17.62 -19.83
N GLY A 235 26.38 -16.81 -20.83
CA GLY A 235 25.96 -15.42 -20.70
C GLY A 235 24.90 -15.18 -19.62
N SER A 236 24.83 -13.93 -19.19
CA SER A 236 24.25 -13.32 -17.98
C SER A 236 22.79 -13.61 -17.62
N VAL A 237 22.15 -14.67 -18.14
CA VAL A 237 20.77 -14.99 -17.83
C VAL A 237 20.71 -15.86 -16.56
N PRO A 238 20.07 -15.37 -15.49
CA PRO A 238 19.96 -16.11 -14.24
C PRO A 238 19.21 -17.44 -14.44
N LEU A 239 19.75 -18.52 -13.87
CA LEU A 239 19.14 -19.84 -13.93
C LEU A 239 18.06 -19.97 -12.85
N ILE A 240 16.80 -20.18 -13.27
CA ILE A 240 15.66 -20.36 -12.36
C ILE A 240 15.42 -21.86 -12.13
N THR A 241 15.29 -22.27 -10.87
CA THR A 241 14.99 -23.66 -10.50
C THR A 241 13.51 -23.97 -10.61
N ARG A 242 13.16 -25.26 -10.73
CA ARG A 242 11.75 -25.70 -10.67
C ARG A 242 11.08 -25.31 -9.36
N THR A 243 11.76 -25.52 -8.23
CA THR A 243 11.23 -25.19 -6.91
C THR A 243 10.95 -23.69 -6.76
N LEU A 244 11.84 -22.82 -7.25
CA LEU A 244 11.60 -21.38 -7.25
C LEU A 244 10.35 -21.02 -8.08
N LEU A 245 10.22 -21.58 -9.28
CA LEU A 245 9.06 -21.34 -10.13
C LEU A 245 7.75 -21.78 -9.46
N GLU A 246 7.74 -22.96 -8.82
CA GLU A 246 6.56 -23.48 -8.11
C GLU A 246 6.19 -22.58 -6.91
N ASN A 247 7.19 -22.13 -6.16
CA ASN A 247 6.97 -21.20 -5.04
C ASN A 247 6.42 -19.84 -5.52
N LEU A 248 6.88 -19.32 -6.66
CA LEU A 248 6.34 -18.09 -7.26
C LEU A 248 4.88 -18.25 -7.66
N ILE A 249 4.52 -19.39 -8.28
CA ILE A 249 3.14 -19.71 -8.65
C ILE A 249 2.27 -19.76 -7.39
N LEU A 250 2.67 -20.54 -6.37
CA LEU A 250 1.92 -20.66 -5.13
C LEU A 250 1.75 -19.31 -4.43
N LYS A 251 2.81 -18.49 -4.41
CA LYS A 251 2.78 -17.17 -3.79
C LYS A 251 1.79 -16.25 -4.52
N LEU A 252 1.89 -16.13 -5.84
CA LEU A 252 0.97 -15.29 -6.63
C LEU A 252 -0.48 -15.77 -6.60
N GLN A 253 -0.76 -17.04 -6.31
CA GLN A 253 -2.13 -17.54 -6.13
C GLN A 253 -2.80 -17.06 -4.86
N VAL A 254 -2.02 -16.79 -3.79
CA VAL A 254 -2.56 -16.42 -2.47
C VAL A 254 -2.41 -14.93 -2.15
N VAL A 255 -1.64 -14.17 -2.93
CA VAL A 255 -1.48 -12.73 -2.68
C VAL A 255 -2.78 -11.97 -2.86
N THR A 256 -3.00 -11.03 -1.96
CA THR A 256 -4.05 -10.02 -2.05
C THR A 256 -3.45 -8.70 -2.54
N PHE A 257 -4.23 -7.92 -3.28
CA PHE A 257 -3.79 -6.61 -3.77
C PHE A 257 -4.43 -5.49 -2.97
N LYS A 258 -3.63 -4.46 -2.70
CA LYS A 258 -4.10 -3.19 -2.13
C LYS A 258 -3.54 -2.03 -2.93
N CYS A 259 -4.24 -0.91 -2.96
CA CYS A 259 -3.70 0.31 -3.53
C CYS A 259 -2.85 1.07 -2.50
N ASP A 260 -1.80 1.71 -2.96
CA ASP A 260 -1.07 2.74 -2.21
C ASP A 260 -0.86 3.94 -3.14
N ASN A 261 -1.66 4.99 -2.98
CA ASN A 261 -1.59 6.20 -3.81
C ASN A 261 -0.46 7.14 -3.41
N LYS A 262 0.19 6.92 -2.27
CA LYS A 262 1.28 7.76 -1.74
C LYS A 262 2.43 6.89 -1.24
N PRO A 263 3.08 6.11 -2.13
CA PRO A 263 4.21 5.31 -1.70
C PRO A 263 5.33 6.22 -1.22
N ARG A 264 6.05 5.81 -0.16
CA ARG A 264 7.24 6.54 0.35
C ARG A 264 8.27 6.86 -0.71
N ASN A 265 8.35 5.99 -1.72
CA ASN A 265 9.18 6.18 -2.89
C ASN A 265 8.25 6.26 -4.10
N GLU A 266 8.11 7.47 -4.63
CA GLU A 266 7.28 7.77 -5.79
C GLU A 266 7.67 6.93 -7.02
N THR A 267 8.90 6.41 -7.10
CA THR A 267 9.34 5.57 -8.23
C THR A 267 8.91 4.11 -8.14
N LEU A 268 8.36 3.67 -7.00
CA LEU A 268 7.90 2.30 -6.84
C LEU A 268 6.62 2.06 -7.65
N SER A 269 6.60 0.92 -8.34
CA SER A 269 5.39 0.43 -9.01
C SER A 269 4.59 -0.47 -8.09
N ALA A 270 5.24 -1.36 -7.33
CA ALA A 270 4.60 -2.13 -6.27
C ALA A 270 5.62 -2.57 -5.22
N TYR A 271 5.14 -2.99 -4.05
CA TYR A 271 5.97 -3.59 -3.01
C TYR A 271 5.18 -4.58 -2.14
N PRO A 272 5.81 -5.63 -1.61
CA PRO A 272 5.15 -6.55 -0.69
C PRO A 272 5.02 -5.96 0.71
N ASP A 273 4.02 -6.43 1.46
CA ASP A 273 3.88 -6.07 2.88
C ASP A 273 5.11 -6.48 3.70
N ARG A 274 5.55 -5.57 4.58
CA ARG A 274 6.75 -5.76 5.41
C ARG A 274 6.48 -6.64 6.63
N ARG A 275 5.21 -6.86 6.99
CA ARG A 275 4.82 -7.66 8.16
C ARG A 275 4.68 -9.15 7.82
N GLY A 276 5.06 -9.54 6.61
CA GLY A 276 5.01 -10.92 6.14
C GLY A 276 3.60 -11.38 5.77
N GLN A 277 2.65 -10.46 5.59
CA GLN A 277 1.35 -10.81 5.04
C GLN A 277 1.48 -11.07 3.53
N ASP A 278 0.59 -11.92 3.00
CA ASP A 278 0.48 -12.17 1.56
C ASP A 278 -0.28 -11.02 0.87
N VAL A 279 0.28 -9.81 0.95
CA VAL A 279 -0.30 -8.56 0.42
C VAL A 279 0.74 -7.85 -0.46
N ILE A 280 0.33 -7.41 -1.64
CA ILE A 280 1.10 -6.55 -2.54
C ILE A 280 0.41 -5.19 -2.65
N TYR A 281 1.14 -4.12 -2.33
CA TYR A 281 0.68 -2.74 -2.49
C TYR A 281 1.04 -2.23 -3.90
N LEU A 282 0.03 -1.83 -4.67
CA LEU A 282 0.11 -1.35 -6.04
C LEU A 282 0.08 0.18 -6.06
N CYS A 283 1.13 0.78 -6.60
CA CYS A 283 1.36 2.23 -6.63
C CYS A 283 0.83 2.85 -7.93
N PRO A 284 0.69 4.19 -8.05
CA PRO A 284 0.16 4.85 -9.24
C PRO A 284 0.88 4.46 -10.54
N PHE A 285 2.19 4.21 -10.48
CA PHE A 285 2.97 3.80 -11.65
C PHE A 285 2.57 2.42 -12.20
N PHE A 286 2.12 1.49 -11.36
CA PHE A 286 1.71 0.15 -11.79
C PHE A 286 0.59 0.17 -12.82
N TRP A 287 -0.40 1.05 -12.62
CA TRP A 287 -1.58 1.12 -13.50
C TRP A 287 -1.21 1.51 -14.94
N ASN A 288 -0.16 2.31 -15.09
CA ASN A 288 0.33 2.81 -16.38
C ASN A 288 1.37 1.89 -17.03
N GLN A 289 1.78 0.80 -16.36
CA GLN A 289 2.73 -0.14 -16.94
C GLN A 289 2.10 -0.96 -18.07
N LYS A 290 2.97 -1.47 -18.94
CA LYS A 290 2.59 -2.41 -20.01
C LYS A 290 1.95 -3.66 -19.41
N ASN A 291 0.89 -4.14 -20.05
CA ASN A 291 0.16 -5.34 -19.67
C ASN A 291 0.82 -6.65 -20.14
N ARG A 292 1.78 -6.57 -21.07
CA ARG A 292 2.57 -7.71 -21.53
C ARG A 292 3.93 -7.74 -20.86
N LEU A 293 4.42 -8.95 -20.58
CA LEU A 293 5.69 -9.15 -19.90
C LEU A 293 6.83 -8.59 -20.75
N SER A 294 7.39 -7.48 -20.26
CA SER A 294 8.48 -6.71 -20.83
C SER A 294 9.12 -5.90 -19.70
N LEU A 295 10.30 -5.31 -19.95
CA LEU A 295 10.99 -4.50 -18.95
C LEU A 295 10.06 -3.45 -18.34
N GLY A 296 9.84 -3.54 -17.03
CA GLY A 296 8.97 -2.61 -16.28
C GLY A 296 7.47 -2.82 -16.53
N SER A 297 7.06 -4.01 -16.93
CA SER A 297 5.65 -4.39 -17.07
C SER A 297 4.97 -4.70 -15.73
N ARG A 298 3.63 -4.75 -15.75
CA ARG A 298 2.84 -5.19 -14.59
C ARG A 298 3.21 -6.60 -14.17
N LEU A 299 3.34 -7.51 -15.13
CA LEU A 299 3.66 -8.92 -14.87
C LEU A 299 5.05 -9.06 -14.23
N GLY A 300 6.05 -8.37 -14.78
CA GLY A 300 7.40 -8.35 -14.20
C GLY A 300 7.39 -7.80 -12.78
N THR A 301 6.66 -6.71 -12.56
CA THR A 301 6.48 -6.10 -11.23
C THR A 301 5.86 -7.06 -10.21
N LEU A 302 4.85 -7.85 -10.61
CA LEU A 302 4.24 -8.87 -9.73
C LEU A 302 5.21 -10.03 -9.42
N ILE A 303 5.97 -10.50 -10.42
CA ILE A 303 6.99 -11.54 -10.23
C ILE A 303 8.10 -11.04 -9.31
N LEU A 304 8.54 -9.79 -9.46
CA LEU A 304 9.51 -9.14 -8.59
C LEU A 304 9.00 -9.09 -7.14
N CYS A 305 7.75 -8.68 -6.92
CA CYS A 305 7.15 -8.63 -5.58
C CYS A 305 7.03 -10.02 -4.96
N ALA A 306 6.54 -11.02 -5.71
CA ALA A 306 6.46 -12.39 -5.24
C ALA A 306 7.84 -12.97 -4.88
N SER A 307 8.87 -12.65 -5.67
CA SER A 307 10.26 -13.02 -5.38
C SER A 307 10.74 -12.41 -4.06
N ARG A 308 10.46 -11.13 -3.81
CA ARG A 308 10.79 -10.48 -2.53
C ARG A 308 10.07 -11.13 -1.35
N MET A 309 8.81 -11.53 -1.51
CA MET A 309 8.05 -12.24 -0.47
C MET A 309 8.62 -13.62 -0.15
N LEU A 310 9.28 -14.27 -1.12
CA LEU A 310 10.02 -15.52 -0.91
C LEU A 310 11.41 -15.32 -0.28
N GLY A 311 11.79 -14.07 0.03
CA GLY A 311 13.04 -13.72 0.70
C GLY A 311 14.19 -13.34 -0.24
N TYR A 312 13.96 -13.24 -1.55
CA TYR A 312 14.98 -12.81 -2.50
C TYR A 312 15.19 -11.29 -2.39
N ARG A 313 16.46 -10.87 -2.24
CA ARG A 313 16.81 -9.45 -2.04
C ARG A 313 16.57 -8.64 -3.31
N SER A 314 16.20 -7.39 -3.11
CA SER A 314 16.17 -6.36 -4.15
C SER A 314 17.53 -5.67 -4.26
N LEU A 315 18.00 -5.42 -5.48
CA LEU A 315 19.17 -4.57 -5.73
C LEU A 315 18.92 -3.09 -5.35
N LEU A 316 17.65 -2.69 -5.27
CA LEU A 316 17.25 -1.31 -4.97
C LEU A 316 17.14 -1.02 -3.46
N ASP A 317 17.26 -2.01 -2.58
CA ASP A 317 17.06 -1.81 -1.14
C ASP A 317 18.25 -1.11 -0.45
N GLY A 318 19.26 -0.65 -1.20
CA GLY A 318 20.45 0.02 -0.67
C GLY A 318 21.30 -0.86 0.27
N SER A 319 20.96 -2.15 0.36
CA SER A 319 21.78 -3.15 1.01
C SER A 319 23.00 -3.42 0.12
N SER A 320 24.16 -3.58 0.74
CA SER A 320 25.37 -3.97 0.04
C SER A 320 25.08 -5.21 -0.83
N PRO A 321 25.58 -5.26 -2.08
CA PRO A 321 25.38 -6.42 -2.95
C PRO A 321 25.74 -7.70 -2.18
N PRO A 322 25.05 -8.82 -2.46
CA PRO A 322 25.28 -10.07 -1.74
C PRO A 322 26.79 -10.37 -1.74
N GLU A 323 27.33 -10.69 -0.55
CA GLU A 323 28.77 -10.98 -0.38
C GLU A 323 29.21 -12.18 -1.22
N ASP A 324 28.25 -13.04 -1.60
CA ASP A 324 28.44 -14.09 -2.59
C ASP A 324 27.76 -13.70 -3.93
N PRO A 325 28.51 -13.50 -5.03
CA PRO A 325 27.97 -13.23 -6.36
C PRO A 325 27.13 -14.38 -6.95
N LYS A 326 26.91 -15.47 -6.20
CA LYS A 326 26.07 -16.61 -6.57
C LYS A 326 24.64 -16.53 -6.05
N GLU A 327 24.30 -15.55 -5.21
CA GLU A 327 22.91 -15.39 -4.72
C GLU A 327 22.05 -14.68 -5.76
N LEU A 328 20.99 -15.35 -6.21
CA LEU A 328 19.98 -14.82 -7.13
C LEU A 328 19.22 -13.67 -6.45
N SER A 329 19.18 -12.48 -7.05
CA SER A 329 18.31 -11.39 -6.56
C SER A 329 16.89 -11.48 -7.13
N ALA A 330 15.94 -10.77 -6.53
CA ALA A 330 14.59 -10.65 -7.05
C ALA A 330 14.57 -9.96 -8.43
N ASP A 331 15.48 -9.00 -8.63
CA ASP A 331 15.68 -8.31 -9.91
C ASP A 331 16.26 -9.26 -10.98
N ASP A 332 17.18 -10.15 -10.59
CA ASP A 332 17.70 -11.21 -11.47
C ASP A 332 16.56 -12.13 -11.91
N ILE A 333 15.73 -12.59 -10.96
CA ILE A 333 14.57 -13.46 -11.27
C ILE A 333 13.64 -12.78 -12.27
N CYS A 334 13.25 -11.53 -12.01
CA CYS A 334 12.40 -10.76 -12.90
C CYS A 334 13.03 -10.60 -14.30
N SER A 335 14.32 -10.25 -14.34
CA SER A 335 15.09 -10.07 -15.58
C SER A 335 15.21 -11.37 -16.39
N ALA A 336 15.33 -12.53 -15.73
CA ALA A 336 15.29 -13.84 -16.41
C ALA A 336 13.95 -14.05 -17.13
N PHE A 337 12.82 -13.81 -16.46
CA PHE A 337 11.51 -13.96 -17.09
C PHE A 337 11.29 -12.95 -18.21
N GLU A 338 11.70 -11.70 -18.02
CA GLU A 338 11.64 -10.69 -19.09
C GLU A 338 12.50 -11.10 -20.29
N SER A 339 13.69 -11.69 -20.05
CA SER A 339 14.59 -12.18 -21.11
C SER A 339 14.05 -13.42 -21.82
N TRP A 340 13.47 -14.38 -21.09
CA TRP A 340 12.87 -15.58 -21.69
C TRP A 340 11.65 -15.27 -22.58
N MET A 341 11.00 -14.13 -22.32
CA MET A 341 9.89 -13.61 -23.12
C MET A 341 10.33 -12.71 -24.27
N MET A 342 11.61 -12.34 -24.35
CA MET A 342 12.14 -11.55 -25.47
C MET A 342 12.33 -12.46 -26.69
N HIS A 343 11.26 -12.62 -27.45
CA HIS A 343 11.31 -13.21 -28.77
C HIS A 343 12.18 -12.38 -29.72
N LYS A 344 12.94 -13.03 -30.60
CA LYS A 344 13.82 -12.33 -31.58
C LYS A 344 13.03 -11.41 -32.49
N GLN A 345 11.80 -11.79 -32.80
CA GLN A 345 10.93 -11.12 -33.74
C GLN A 345 9.63 -10.74 -33.04
N PRO A 346 9.05 -9.58 -33.39
CA PRO A 346 7.77 -9.16 -32.83
C PRO A 346 6.68 -10.18 -33.17
N TYR A 347 5.64 -10.19 -32.35
CA TYR A 347 4.46 -10.99 -32.60
C TYR A 347 3.72 -10.45 -33.83
N THR A 348 3.63 -11.24 -34.90
CA THR A 348 3.03 -10.84 -36.18
C THR A 348 2.11 -11.95 -36.68
N GLU A 349 0.94 -11.59 -37.22
CA GLU A 349 0.02 -12.56 -37.85
C GLU A 349 -0.41 -13.72 -36.93
N GLY A 350 -0.53 -13.45 -35.62
CA GLY A 350 -0.98 -14.46 -34.65
C GLY A 350 0.10 -15.45 -34.19
N SER A 351 1.39 -15.19 -34.47
CA SER A 351 2.48 -15.99 -33.91
C SER A 351 3.80 -15.21 -33.76
N TYR A 352 4.73 -15.79 -33.00
CA TYR A 352 6.12 -15.36 -32.98
C TYR A 352 6.91 -16.11 -34.06
N PRO A 353 7.46 -15.43 -35.09
CA PRO A 353 8.15 -16.12 -36.18
C PRO A 353 9.40 -16.90 -35.74
N CYS A 354 10.00 -16.52 -34.61
CA CYS A 354 11.23 -17.15 -34.12
C CYS A 354 11.03 -18.55 -33.52
N CYS A 355 9.83 -18.87 -33.03
CA CYS A 355 9.54 -20.11 -32.31
C CYS A 355 8.18 -20.72 -32.63
N GLY A 356 7.33 -20.04 -33.41
CA GLY A 356 5.99 -20.49 -33.80
C GLY A 356 4.93 -20.34 -32.71
N GLU A 357 5.25 -19.73 -31.56
CA GLU A 357 4.33 -19.57 -30.44
C GLU A 357 3.17 -18.64 -30.82
N THR A 358 1.94 -19.10 -30.64
CA THR A 358 0.71 -18.38 -31.01
C THR A 358 0.07 -17.62 -29.85
N LYS A 359 0.65 -17.69 -28.65
CA LYS A 359 0.21 -16.90 -27.50
C LYS A 359 1.10 -15.66 -27.40
N GLY A 360 0.50 -14.47 -27.39
CA GLY A 360 1.23 -13.19 -27.33
C GLY A 360 2.02 -12.92 -26.05
N ASP A 361 1.86 -13.76 -25.02
CA ASP A 361 2.63 -13.77 -23.77
C ASP A 361 3.21 -15.18 -23.50
N SER A 362 3.56 -15.91 -24.56
CA SER A 362 4.25 -17.20 -24.45
C SER A 362 5.74 -17.01 -24.21
N VAL A 363 6.34 -17.84 -23.37
CA VAL A 363 7.80 -17.87 -23.18
C VAL A 363 8.45 -18.44 -24.43
N CYS A 364 9.55 -17.84 -24.89
CA CYS A 364 10.25 -18.39 -26.04
C CYS A 364 10.85 -19.75 -25.69
N SER A 365 10.46 -20.78 -26.45
CA SER A 365 11.03 -22.13 -26.34
C SER A 365 12.53 -22.18 -26.68
N TYR A 366 13.09 -21.11 -27.24
CA TYR A 366 14.49 -20.93 -27.60
C TYR A 366 15.05 -19.64 -26.95
N PRO A 367 15.45 -19.69 -25.66
CA PRO A 367 15.91 -18.50 -24.92
C PRO A 367 17.14 -17.80 -25.52
N CYS A 368 17.85 -18.42 -26.47
CA CYS A 368 19.01 -17.84 -27.17
C CYS A 368 18.65 -16.90 -28.33
N CYS A 369 17.38 -16.57 -28.52
CA CYS A 369 16.92 -15.76 -29.65
C CYS A 369 17.37 -14.27 -29.62
N GLY A 370 17.91 -13.78 -28.51
CA GLY A 370 18.22 -12.35 -28.29
C GLY A 370 19.65 -11.89 -28.63
N GLU A 371 20.60 -12.77 -28.94
CA GLU A 371 21.98 -12.32 -29.20
C GLU A 371 22.19 -11.89 -30.67
N THR A 372 22.32 -10.59 -30.90
CA THR A 372 22.74 -10.01 -32.17
C THR A 372 24.26 -10.11 -32.32
N LYS A 373 24.81 -11.31 -32.54
CA LYS A 373 26.16 -11.47 -33.10
C LYS A 373 26.19 -12.57 -34.14
N GLY A 374 26.07 -12.15 -35.41
CA GLY A 374 26.49 -12.83 -36.64
C GLY A 374 26.01 -14.26 -36.87
N ASP A 375 25.05 -14.44 -37.78
CA ASP A 375 24.78 -15.59 -38.68
C ASP A 375 25.13 -17.03 -38.25
N SER A 376 25.23 -17.34 -36.96
CA SER A 376 25.29 -18.72 -36.50
C SER A 376 23.86 -19.22 -36.37
N VAL A 377 23.55 -20.23 -37.18
CA VAL A 377 22.34 -21.05 -37.07
C VAL A 377 22.15 -21.40 -35.60
N CYS A 378 20.97 -21.07 -35.06
CA CYS A 378 20.50 -21.53 -33.75
C CYS A 378 20.38 -23.06 -33.82
N SER A 379 21.52 -23.72 -33.69
CA SER A 379 21.62 -25.15 -33.46
C SER A 379 20.82 -25.37 -32.17
N LYS A 380 19.88 -26.32 -32.20
CA LYS A 380 19.08 -26.78 -31.06
C LYS A 380 19.83 -26.51 -29.77
N SER A 381 19.24 -25.70 -28.88
CA SER A 381 19.99 -25.10 -27.77
C SER A 381 20.90 -26.13 -27.10
N VAL A 382 22.17 -25.78 -26.92
CA VAL A 382 23.14 -26.59 -26.16
C VAL A 382 22.57 -26.90 -24.76
N MET A 383 21.68 -26.07 -24.21
CA MET A 383 20.92 -26.41 -23.01
C MET A 383 19.95 -27.60 -23.19
N GLY A 384 19.16 -27.63 -24.27
CA GLY A 384 18.23 -28.72 -24.55
C GLY A 384 18.90 -30.01 -25.04
N GLU A 385 20.05 -29.90 -25.72
CA GLU A 385 20.84 -31.06 -26.17
C GLU A 385 21.80 -31.59 -25.08
N ALA A 386 22.45 -30.75 -24.28
CA ALA A 386 23.27 -31.22 -23.14
C ALA A 386 22.42 -31.89 -22.06
N LEU A 387 21.17 -31.44 -21.84
CA LEU A 387 20.22 -32.13 -20.96
C LEU A 387 19.71 -33.47 -21.52
N ARG A 388 19.84 -33.71 -22.83
CA ARG A 388 19.37 -34.95 -23.49
C ARG A 388 20.47 -35.98 -23.73
N GLN A 389 21.74 -35.57 -23.81
CA GLN A 389 22.83 -36.45 -24.25
C GLN A 389 23.55 -37.22 -23.11
N ASP A 390 23.38 -36.82 -21.84
CA ASP A 390 24.13 -37.42 -20.71
C ASP A 390 23.33 -38.37 -19.79
N LEU A 391 22.18 -38.90 -20.24
CA LEU A 391 21.43 -39.93 -19.50
C LEU A 391 21.89 -41.35 -19.90
N PRO A 392 22.47 -42.17 -18.99
CA PRO A 392 22.41 -43.62 -19.17
C PRO A 392 20.95 -44.06 -19.06
N LEU A 393 20.47 -44.76 -20.10
CA LEU A 393 19.15 -45.38 -20.21
C LEU A 393 18.87 -46.32 -19.02
N VAL A 394 18.35 -45.78 -17.92
CA VAL A 394 17.61 -46.54 -16.91
C VAL A 394 16.47 -45.67 -16.40
N VAL A 395 15.31 -45.72 -17.06
CA VAL A 395 14.05 -45.31 -16.42
C VAL A 395 13.05 -46.45 -16.58
N LYS A 396 12.83 -47.10 -15.44
CA LYS A 396 11.67 -47.93 -15.16
C LYS A 396 10.47 -46.98 -15.03
N MET A 397 9.40 -47.30 -15.73
CA MET A 397 8.10 -46.64 -15.62
C MET A 397 7.64 -46.57 -14.16
N MET A 398 7.31 -45.38 -13.69
CA MET A 398 6.29 -45.17 -12.65
C MET A 398 5.42 -44.01 -13.08
N ASP A 399 4.17 -44.33 -13.37
CA ASP A 399 3.06 -43.40 -13.63
C ASP A 399 2.64 -42.67 -12.34
N GLY A 400 2.10 -41.46 -12.53
CA GLY A 400 1.01 -40.96 -11.69
C GLY A 400 1.23 -39.59 -11.06
N ASP A 401 1.04 -38.51 -11.82
CA ASP A 401 0.61 -37.22 -11.28
C ASP A 401 -0.34 -36.51 -12.28
N ASP A 402 -1.49 -36.08 -11.79
CA ASP A 402 -2.65 -35.57 -12.55
C ASP A 402 -2.43 -34.11 -13.04
N PRO A 403 -2.45 -33.81 -14.36
CA PRO A 403 -2.20 -32.47 -14.90
C PRO A 403 -3.33 -31.43 -14.71
N ARG A 404 -4.38 -31.71 -13.92
CA ARG A 404 -5.65 -30.96 -13.98
C ARG A 404 -5.75 -29.67 -13.14
N SER A 405 -4.71 -29.22 -12.44
CA SER A 405 -4.83 -28.03 -11.57
C SER A 405 -4.80 -26.66 -12.29
N CYS A 406 -4.54 -26.61 -13.60
CA CYS A 406 -4.38 -25.35 -14.35
C CYS A 406 -5.50 -25.08 -15.38
N SER A 407 -6.68 -25.69 -15.25
CA SER A 407 -7.78 -25.48 -16.21
C SER A 407 -9.07 -25.08 -15.50
N ARG A 408 -9.19 -23.78 -15.18
CA ARG A 408 -10.49 -23.10 -15.11
C ARG A 408 -10.57 -22.15 -16.30
N THR A 409 -11.31 -22.55 -17.33
CA THR A 409 -11.75 -21.67 -18.41
C THR A 409 -12.73 -20.65 -17.82
N VAL A 410 -12.30 -19.40 -17.69
CA VAL A 410 -13.20 -18.27 -17.41
C VAL A 410 -13.80 -17.83 -18.75
N ASN A 411 -15.12 -17.90 -18.83
CA ASN A 411 -15.88 -17.55 -20.01
C ASN A 411 -16.04 -16.02 -20.04
N TRP A 412 -15.22 -15.33 -20.82
CA TRP A 412 -15.36 -13.89 -21.04
C TRP A 412 -16.51 -13.65 -22.01
N GLY A 413 -17.61 -13.10 -21.52
CA GLY A 413 -18.70 -12.58 -22.36
C GLY A 413 -18.24 -11.30 -23.05
N THR A 414 -17.59 -11.42 -24.22
CA THR A 414 -17.22 -10.26 -25.03
C THR A 414 -18.42 -9.76 -25.83
N LYS A 415 -18.86 -8.53 -25.55
CA LYS A 415 -19.58 -7.69 -26.51
C LYS A 415 -18.55 -6.65 -27.01
N LEU A 416 -17.96 -6.93 -28.17
CA LEU A 416 -17.10 -6.00 -28.90
C LEU A 416 -17.93 -5.44 -30.05
N ASP A 417 -18.28 -4.17 -29.96
CA ASP A 417 -18.71 -3.38 -31.11
C ASP A 417 -17.43 -2.94 -31.84
N ALA A 418 -17.36 -3.30 -33.12
CA ALA A 418 -16.34 -2.86 -34.06
C ALA A 418 -16.69 -1.46 -34.56
N ASP A 419 -15.73 -0.53 -34.58
CA ASP A 419 -15.85 0.68 -35.39
C ASP A 419 -14.48 1.03 -35.99
N ASP A 420 -14.39 0.80 -37.30
CA ASP A 420 -13.33 1.27 -38.21
C ASP A 420 -13.95 2.41 -39.02
N GLY A 421 -13.38 3.62 -38.96
CA GLY A 421 -13.93 4.79 -39.64
C GLY A 421 -12.88 5.83 -40.01
N ALA A 422 -12.40 5.73 -41.25
CA ALA A 422 -11.40 6.57 -41.90
C ALA A 422 -11.62 8.09 -41.80
N ASP A 423 -10.53 8.84 -41.60
CA ASP A 423 -10.52 10.31 -41.65
C ASP A 423 -9.69 10.80 -42.85
N HIS A 424 -10.40 11.25 -43.88
CA HIS A 424 -9.85 11.94 -45.04
C HIS A 424 -10.82 13.07 -45.43
N LYS A 425 -10.49 14.31 -45.03
CA LYS A 425 -10.98 15.52 -45.70
C LYS A 425 -9.88 16.56 -45.83
N GLN A 426 -9.52 16.83 -47.09
CA GLN A 426 -8.89 18.08 -47.50
C GLN A 426 -9.89 19.24 -47.41
N PRO A 427 -9.41 20.49 -47.27
CA PRO A 427 -10.27 21.67 -47.23
C PRO A 427 -10.44 22.25 -48.64
N LEU A 428 -11.64 22.74 -48.97
CA LEU A 428 -11.83 23.72 -50.03
C LEU A 428 -12.86 24.77 -49.61
N LEU A 429 -12.57 25.98 -50.08
CA LEU A 429 -13.32 27.24 -50.07
C LEU A 429 -14.83 27.12 -50.29
#